data_AF-G1XAA7-F1
#
_entry.id   AF-G1XAA7-F1
#
_cell.length_a   1.000
_cell.length_b   1.000
_cell.length_c   1.000
_cell.angle_alpha   90.00
_cell.angle_beta   90.00
_cell.angle_gamma   90.00
#
_symmetry.space_group_name_H-M   'P 1'
#
loop_
_entity.id
_entity.type
_entity.pdbx_description
1 polymer ?
#
loop_
_entity_poly.entity_id
_entity_poly.type
_entity_poly.pdbx_seq_one_letter_code
_entity_poly.pdbx_strand_id
1 'polypeptide(L)'
;MAVIREPPAYRIIDSNSARLQERFANFWGSPVTFASMCSPEFAKMISGLFHVDSQQIALMDDMTSNAVMAFSAGDAALTQSPHWPVFTKMTHSHAMKAMTLLRDRLRYTWPHLNDASVVLTAFNLFCYGLCVSDSSILQFMTAIIQTYHKYNSGFPLNAEIVTGDNGFWIVRLFMANNPDDRGLIMRYDTNTFEREREMFEDKSGFYYSHQKRRGSSPDQPATPILASNIDPVVTLTVSDIAAEVHVPVNPSSPYSSPPSSSQYDTDSMFVDSDERIWDM
;
A
#
# COMPACT_ATOMS: atom_id res chain seq x y z
N MET A 1 -38.05 26.39 -6.08
CA MET A 1 -36.86 27.25 -5.96
C MET A 1 -35.67 26.34 -5.74
N ALA A 2 -34.73 26.25 -6.68
CA ALA A 2 -33.56 25.40 -6.53
C ALA A 2 -32.50 26.14 -5.72
N VAL A 3 -32.07 25.55 -4.60
CA VAL A 3 -30.95 26.08 -3.82
C VAL A 3 -29.67 25.73 -4.59
N ILE A 4 -29.07 26.71 -5.24
CA ILE A 4 -27.72 26.60 -5.78
C ILE A 4 -26.81 26.49 -4.55
N ARG A 5 -26.39 25.26 -4.22
CA ARG A 5 -25.30 25.06 -3.25
C ARG A 5 -24.04 25.65 -3.89
N GLU A 6 -23.49 26.67 -3.27
CA GLU A 6 -22.15 27.15 -3.61
C GLU A 6 -21.17 25.97 -3.55
N PRO A 7 -20.21 25.85 -4.50
CA PRO A 7 -19.15 24.86 -4.36
C PRO A 7 -18.41 25.12 -3.04
N PRO A 8 -18.03 24.07 -2.30
CA PRO A 8 -17.39 24.24 -1.00
C PRO A 8 -16.15 25.13 -1.14
N ALA A 9 -16.02 26.09 -0.22
CA ALA A 9 -15.02 27.15 -0.28
C ALA A 9 -13.63 26.61 -0.65
N TYR A 10 -12.97 27.29 -1.58
CA TYR A 10 -11.62 26.98 -2.08
C TYR A 10 -10.75 26.41 -0.96
N ARG A 11 -10.46 25.09 -1.03
CA ARG A 11 -9.43 24.51 -0.19
C ARG A 11 -8.15 25.29 -0.46
N ILE A 12 -7.65 25.99 0.55
CA ILE A 12 -6.30 26.55 0.49
C ILE A 12 -5.37 25.35 0.56
N ILE A 13 -5.01 24.84 -0.62
CA ILE A 13 -4.07 23.73 -0.75
C ILE A 13 -2.71 24.29 -0.31
N ASP A 14 -2.16 23.75 0.77
CA ASP A 14 -0.82 24.13 1.19
C ASP A 14 0.21 23.73 0.11
N SER A 15 1.37 24.38 0.09
CA SER A 15 2.34 24.19 -0.99
C SER A 15 2.90 22.78 -1.08
N ASN A 16 2.88 21.99 0.00
CA ASN A 16 3.27 20.59 -0.03
C ASN A 16 2.13 19.72 -0.58
N SER A 17 0.88 19.98 -0.19
CA SER A 17 -0.29 19.31 -0.75
C SER A 17 -0.43 19.52 -2.25
N ALA A 18 -0.16 20.72 -2.76
CA ALA A 18 -0.16 21.02 -4.19
C ALA A 18 0.93 20.25 -4.93
N ARG A 19 2.16 20.23 -4.38
CA ARG A 19 3.29 19.43 -4.89
C ARG A 19 2.98 17.94 -4.94
N LEU A 20 2.34 17.39 -3.90
CA LEU A 20 1.98 15.98 -3.86
C LEU A 20 0.91 15.62 -4.89
N GLN A 21 -0.09 16.49 -5.12
CA GLN A 21 -1.07 16.30 -6.20
C GLN A 21 -0.43 16.41 -7.59
N GLU A 22 0.53 17.32 -7.78
CA GLU A 22 1.29 17.41 -9.02
C GLU A 22 2.13 16.14 -9.26
N ARG A 23 2.81 15.62 -8.24
CA ARG A 23 3.53 14.33 -8.31
C ARG A 23 2.58 13.19 -8.68
N PHE A 24 1.41 13.11 -8.05
CA PHE A 24 0.40 12.11 -8.35
C PHE A 24 -0.04 12.14 -9.81
N ALA A 25 -0.39 13.32 -10.35
CA ALA A 25 -0.83 13.46 -11.73
C ALA A 25 0.32 13.27 -12.75
N ASN A 26 1.49 13.86 -12.51
CA ASN A 26 2.57 13.91 -13.51
C ASN A 26 3.51 12.69 -13.46
N PHE A 27 3.63 12.01 -12.32
CA PHE A 27 4.40 10.77 -12.18
C PHE A 27 3.50 9.55 -12.30
N TRP A 28 2.61 9.32 -11.34
CA TRP A 28 1.74 8.13 -11.32
C TRP A 28 0.65 8.16 -12.40
N GLY A 29 0.18 9.34 -12.77
CA GLY A 29 -0.72 9.54 -13.90
C GLY A 29 -0.08 9.48 -15.29
N SER A 30 1.23 9.18 -15.41
CA SER A 30 1.94 9.10 -16.68
C SER A 30 2.20 7.65 -17.11
N PRO A 31 1.78 7.21 -18.31
CA PRO A 31 2.12 5.87 -18.84
C PRO A 31 3.64 5.62 -18.93
N VAL A 32 4.44 6.69 -19.05
CA VAL A 32 5.91 6.60 -19.16
C VAL A 32 6.53 5.98 -17.91
N THR A 33 5.93 6.22 -16.73
CA THR A 33 6.37 5.69 -15.44
C THR A 33 6.31 4.17 -15.36
N PHE A 34 5.45 3.52 -16.15
CA PHE A 34 5.26 2.07 -16.15
C PHE A 34 5.84 1.37 -17.39
N ALA A 35 6.29 2.13 -18.39
CA ALA A 35 6.62 1.63 -19.73
C ALA A 35 7.74 0.59 -19.78
N SER A 36 8.59 0.53 -18.75
CA SER A 36 9.68 -0.43 -18.57
C SER A 36 9.26 -1.74 -17.86
N MET A 37 8.06 -1.80 -17.27
CA MET A 37 7.69 -2.80 -16.25
C MET A 37 6.51 -3.69 -16.64
N CYS A 38 5.56 -3.17 -17.40
CA CYS A 38 4.31 -3.84 -17.79
C CYS A 38 3.96 -3.59 -19.27
N SER A 39 2.83 -4.12 -19.75
CA SER A 39 2.40 -3.90 -21.13
C SER A 39 1.99 -2.44 -21.39
N PRO A 40 2.11 -1.92 -22.63
CA PRO A 40 1.65 -0.57 -22.96
C PRO A 40 0.13 -0.35 -22.77
N GLU A 41 -0.66 -1.42 -22.75
CA GLU A 41 -2.09 -1.37 -22.45
C GLU A 41 -2.32 -1.23 -20.94
N PHE A 42 -1.68 -2.07 -20.13
CA PHE A 42 -1.72 -1.96 -18.68
C PHE A 42 -1.21 -0.60 -18.20
N ALA A 43 -0.08 -0.12 -18.75
CA ALA A 43 0.51 1.18 -18.43
C ALA A 43 -0.47 2.34 -18.64
N LYS A 44 -1.23 2.32 -19.74
CA LYS A 44 -2.30 3.31 -20.00
C LYS A 44 -3.43 3.19 -18.99
N MET A 45 -3.93 1.98 -18.76
CA MET A 45 -5.03 1.71 -17.82
C MET A 45 -4.69 2.21 -16.40
N ILE A 46 -3.54 1.80 -15.84
CA ILE A 46 -3.17 2.18 -14.48
C ILE A 46 -2.85 3.69 -14.36
N SER A 47 -2.25 4.30 -15.39
CA SER A 47 -2.06 5.75 -15.42
C SER A 47 -3.40 6.53 -15.48
N GLY A 48 -4.41 5.97 -16.15
CA GLY A 48 -5.78 6.49 -16.17
C GLY A 48 -6.45 6.42 -14.80
N LEU A 49 -6.30 5.29 -14.09
CA LEU A 49 -6.80 5.13 -12.71
C LEU A 49 -6.23 6.20 -11.76
N PHE A 50 -4.94 6.54 -11.90
CA PHE A 50 -4.31 7.60 -11.11
C PHE A 50 -4.77 9.00 -11.58
N HIS A 51 -4.55 9.35 -12.85
CA HIS A 51 -4.77 10.72 -13.33
C HIS A 51 -6.24 11.12 -13.46
N VAL A 52 -7.09 10.21 -13.96
CA VAL A 52 -8.48 10.53 -14.27
C VAL A 52 -9.36 10.14 -13.10
N ASP A 53 -9.45 8.85 -12.79
CA ASP A 53 -10.49 8.34 -11.89
C ASP A 53 -10.25 8.74 -10.44
N SER A 54 -9.04 8.48 -9.92
CA SER A 54 -8.66 8.85 -8.55
C SER A 54 -8.65 10.35 -8.35
N GLN A 55 -8.11 11.14 -9.29
CA GLN A 55 -8.03 12.59 -9.14
C GLN A 55 -9.42 13.25 -9.19
N GLN A 56 -10.29 12.85 -10.12
CA GLN A 56 -11.64 13.44 -10.22
C GLN A 56 -12.49 13.12 -8.99
N ILE A 57 -12.43 11.88 -8.47
CA ILE A 57 -13.18 11.52 -7.27
C ILE A 57 -12.55 12.16 -6.01
N ALA A 58 -11.23 12.32 -5.94
CA ALA A 58 -10.55 13.04 -4.86
C ALA A 58 -10.90 14.54 -4.74
N LEU A 59 -11.50 15.15 -5.77
CA LEU A 59 -12.05 16.52 -5.69
C LEU A 59 -13.41 16.57 -4.97
N MET A 60 -14.15 15.46 -4.94
CA MET A 60 -15.55 15.40 -4.48
C MET A 60 -15.76 14.52 -3.23
N ASP A 61 -14.87 13.55 -2.98
CA ASP A 61 -14.95 12.60 -1.87
C ASP A 61 -13.71 12.68 -0.97
N ASP A 62 -13.93 13.02 0.31
CA ASP A 62 -12.88 13.23 1.31
C ASP A 62 -12.03 11.97 1.57
N MET A 63 -12.64 10.79 1.49
CA MET A 63 -11.99 9.51 1.75
C MET A 63 -10.95 9.22 0.67
N THR A 64 -11.35 9.31 -0.60
CA THR A 64 -10.47 9.18 -1.77
C THR A 64 -9.40 10.27 -1.78
N SER A 65 -9.78 11.52 -1.46
CA SER A 65 -8.86 12.66 -1.35
C SER A 65 -7.73 12.38 -0.36
N ASN A 66 -8.04 11.82 0.81
CA ASN A 66 -7.02 11.45 1.80
C ASN A 66 -6.20 10.21 1.37
N ALA A 67 -6.79 9.23 0.67
CA ALA A 67 -6.04 8.09 0.17
C ALA A 67 -4.99 8.49 -0.89
N VAL A 68 -5.36 9.36 -1.84
CA VAL A 68 -4.45 9.95 -2.84
C VAL A 68 -3.31 10.70 -2.16
N MET A 69 -3.62 11.53 -1.17
CA MET A 69 -2.62 12.28 -0.40
C MET A 69 -1.69 11.37 0.42
N ALA A 70 -2.22 10.29 0.99
CA ALA A 70 -1.44 9.31 1.74
C ALA A 70 -0.41 8.61 0.84
N PHE A 71 -0.84 8.05 -0.28
CA PHE A 71 0.07 7.39 -1.23
C PHE A 71 1.11 8.37 -1.79
N SER A 72 0.69 9.56 -2.23
CA SER A 72 1.59 10.57 -2.79
C SER A 72 2.67 11.00 -1.79
N ALA A 73 2.30 11.21 -0.53
CA ALA A 73 3.23 11.53 0.54
C ALA A 73 4.15 10.35 0.89
N GLY A 74 3.63 9.11 0.87
CA GLY A 74 4.41 7.90 1.10
C GLY A 74 5.48 7.71 0.03
N ASP A 75 5.13 7.86 -1.25
CA ASP A 75 6.08 7.78 -2.36
C ASP A 75 7.11 8.92 -2.33
N ALA A 76 6.69 10.16 -2.06
CA ALA A 76 7.61 11.30 -1.95
C ALA A 76 8.54 11.23 -0.73
N ALA A 77 8.22 10.39 0.27
CA ALA A 77 9.07 10.14 1.43
C ALA A 77 10.06 8.98 1.21
N LEU A 78 9.87 8.13 0.18
CA LEU A 78 10.86 7.11 -0.22
C LEU A 78 12.13 7.75 -0.79
N THR A 79 12.05 8.90 -1.47
CA THR A 79 13.18 9.48 -2.23
C THR A 79 14.12 10.37 -1.41
N GLN A 80 14.18 10.17 -0.09
CA GLN A 80 15.17 10.72 0.87
C GLN A 80 15.50 12.24 0.77
N SER A 81 14.57 13.02 0.23
CA SER A 81 14.65 14.47 0.11
C SER A 81 14.80 15.18 1.47
N PRO A 82 15.38 16.40 1.53
CA PRO A 82 15.32 17.25 2.73
C PRO A 82 13.92 17.47 3.32
N HIS A 83 12.85 17.25 2.54
CA HIS A 83 11.46 17.33 2.99
C HIS A 83 10.87 16.02 3.55
N TRP A 84 11.63 14.92 3.56
CA TRP A 84 11.14 13.59 3.97
C TRP A 84 10.37 13.60 5.31
N PRO A 85 10.78 14.30 6.40
CA PRO A 85 10.06 14.23 7.67
C PRO A 85 8.65 14.83 7.60
N VAL A 86 8.45 15.82 6.72
CA VAL A 86 7.14 16.46 6.50
C VAL A 86 6.23 15.48 5.76
N PHE A 87 6.72 14.82 4.72
CA PHE A 87 5.95 13.84 3.96
C PHE A 87 5.66 12.56 4.77
N THR A 88 6.59 12.08 5.60
CA THR A 88 6.33 11.00 6.57
C THR A 88 5.20 11.37 7.53
N LYS A 89 5.16 12.61 8.05
CA LYS A 89 4.04 13.05 8.89
C LYS A 89 2.72 13.15 8.12
N MET A 90 2.76 13.65 6.88
CA MET A 90 1.56 13.77 6.03
C MET A 90 0.99 12.39 5.65
N THR A 91 1.83 11.42 5.28
CA THR A 91 1.35 10.11 4.82
C THR A 91 0.53 9.39 5.88
N HIS A 92 1.00 9.33 7.14
CA HIS A 92 0.25 8.69 8.23
C HIS A 92 -1.04 9.44 8.59
N SER A 93 -1.01 10.78 8.65
CA SER A 93 -2.20 11.59 8.97
C SER A 93 -3.31 11.41 7.94
N HIS A 94 -2.96 11.41 6.66
CA HIS A 94 -3.91 11.17 5.58
C HIS A 94 -4.37 9.71 5.52
N ALA A 95 -3.47 8.73 5.72
CA ALA A 95 -3.82 7.32 5.77
C ALA A 95 -4.84 7.03 6.88
N MET A 96 -4.61 7.50 8.11
CA MET A 96 -5.53 7.33 9.23
C MET A 96 -6.92 7.94 8.96
N LYS A 97 -6.98 9.14 8.37
CA LYS A 97 -8.25 9.77 8.01
C LYS A 97 -8.98 8.99 6.91
N ALA A 98 -8.27 8.52 5.88
CA ALA A 98 -8.84 7.69 4.82
C ALA A 98 -9.36 6.34 5.36
N MET A 99 -8.58 5.64 6.19
CA MET A 99 -8.98 4.38 6.85
C MET A 99 -10.23 4.55 7.71
N THR A 100 -10.31 5.63 8.49
CA THR A 100 -11.47 5.95 9.34
C THR A 100 -12.74 6.14 8.50
N LEU A 101 -12.66 6.95 7.44
CA LEU A 101 -13.79 7.19 6.53
C LEU A 101 -14.17 5.93 5.74
N LEU A 102 -13.18 5.11 5.36
CA LEU A 102 -13.38 3.84 4.68
C LEU A 102 -14.11 2.83 5.57
N ARG A 103 -13.71 2.66 6.83
CA ARG A 103 -14.47 1.87 7.82
C ARG A 103 -15.91 2.31 7.89
N ASP A 104 -16.12 3.62 8.07
CA ASP A 104 -17.45 4.17 8.27
C ASP A 104 -18.33 4.00 7.01
N ARG A 105 -17.76 4.06 5.80
CA ARG A 105 -18.46 3.72 4.55
C ARG A 105 -18.74 2.21 4.43
N LEU A 106 -17.76 1.36 4.74
CA LEU A 106 -17.87 -0.10 4.66
C LEU A 106 -18.92 -0.69 5.60
N ARG A 107 -19.10 -0.12 6.81
CA ARG A 107 -20.17 -0.51 7.76
C ARG A 107 -21.57 -0.51 7.14
N TYR A 108 -21.82 0.30 6.11
CA TYR A 108 -23.11 0.41 5.44
C TYR A 108 -23.17 -0.28 4.06
N THR A 109 -22.01 -0.57 3.45
CA THR A 109 -21.93 -1.08 2.06
C THR A 109 -21.39 -2.49 1.95
N TRP A 110 -20.75 -3.04 2.98
CA TRP A 110 -20.18 -4.39 2.94
C TRP A 110 -21.26 -5.49 3.02
N PRO A 111 -21.11 -6.62 2.30
CA PRO A 111 -20.15 -6.89 1.23
C PRO A 111 -20.59 -6.36 -0.14
N HIS A 112 -21.81 -5.81 -0.26
CA HIS A 112 -22.44 -5.34 -1.50
C HIS A 112 -21.89 -4.00 -1.99
N LEU A 113 -20.58 -3.91 -2.15
CA LEU A 113 -19.88 -2.70 -2.59
C LEU A 113 -20.32 -2.34 -4.02
N ASN A 114 -20.92 -1.17 -4.22
CA ASN A 114 -21.24 -0.61 -5.53
C ASN A 114 -20.63 0.81 -5.74
N ASP A 115 -19.86 1.27 -4.78
CA ASP A 115 -19.35 2.63 -4.68
C ASP A 115 -17.93 2.73 -5.26
N ALA A 116 -17.78 3.47 -6.36
CA ALA A 116 -16.49 3.69 -7.01
C ALA A 116 -15.46 4.37 -6.09
N SER A 117 -15.89 5.23 -5.16
CA SER A 117 -14.99 5.90 -4.20
C SER A 117 -14.36 4.90 -3.22
N VAL A 118 -15.09 3.84 -2.83
CA VAL A 118 -14.57 2.78 -1.94
C VAL A 118 -13.46 1.99 -2.63
N VAL A 119 -13.67 1.52 -3.86
CA VAL A 119 -12.67 0.71 -4.57
C VAL A 119 -11.45 1.53 -5.00
N LEU A 120 -11.62 2.80 -5.39
CA LEU A 120 -10.50 3.70 -5.68
C LEU A 120 -9.74 4.13 -4.41
N THR A 121 -10.44 4.33 -3.28
CA THR A 121 -9.78 4.51 -1.98
C THR A 121 -8.95 3.29 -1.62
N ALA A 122 -9.51 2.08 -1.78
CA ALA A 122 -8.79 0.84 -1.51
C ALA A 122 -7.56 0.69 -2.42
N PHE A 123 -7.67 1.00 -3.71
CA PHE A 123 -6.53 1.02 -4.65
C PHE A 123 -5.43 2.00 -4.22
N ASN A 124 -5.78 3.24 -3.87
CA ASN A 124 -4.79 4.23 -3.43
C ASN A 124 -4.16 3.86 -2.07
N LEU A 125 -4.95 3.30 -1.13
CA LEU A 125 -4.42 2.81 0.15
C LEU A 125 -3.60 1.52 0.01
N PHE A 126 -3.87 0.70 -0.99
CA PHE A 126 -3.01 -0.43 -1.37
C PHE A 126 -1.65 0.09 -1.86
N CYS A 127 -1.64 1.10 -2.73
CA CYS A 127 -0.40 1.75 -3.17
C CYS A 127 0.35 2.43 -2.01
N TYR A 128 -0.33 3.03 -1.03
CA TYR A 128 0.29 3.46 0.23
C TYR A 128 0.89 2.27 1.02
N GLY A 129 0.16 1.16 1.14
CA GLY A 129 0.62 -0.07 1.78
C GLY A 129 1.92 -0.63 1.18
N LEU A 130 2.14 -0.44 -0.12
CA LEU A 130 3.42 -0.72 -0.77
C LEU A 130 4.52 0.19 -0.22
N CYS A 131 4.33 1.51 -0.23
CA CYS A 131 5.33 2.49 0.22
C CYS A 131 5.78 2.31 1.68
N VAL A 132 4.92 1.75 2.54
CA VAL A 132 5.26 1.43 3.94
C VAL A 132 5.55 -0.05 4.19
N SER A 133 5.48 -0.90 3.16
CA SER A 133 5.70 -2.36 3.22
C SER A 133 4.79 -3.11 4.22
N ASP A 134 3.58 -2.60 4.51
CA ASP A 134 2.63 -3.23 5.46
C ASP A 134 1.72 -4.26 4.74
N SER A 135 1.98 -5.54 5.00
CA SER A 135 1.20 -6.65 4.43
C SER A 135 -0.27 -6.66 4.86
N SER A 136 -0.60 -6.14 6.05
CA SER A 136 -1.96 -6.11 6.58
C SER A 136 -2.81 -5.09 5.81
N ILE A 137 -2.26 -3.91 5.54
CA ILE A 137 -2.88 -2.89 4.67
C ILE A 137 -3.12 -3.48 3.28
N LEU A 138 -2.08 -4.09 2.70
CA LEU A 138 -2.15 -4.67 1.36
C LEU A 138 -3.24 -5.75 1.27
N GLN A 139 -3.28 -6.69 2.22
CA GLN A 139 -4.26 -7.78 2.23
C GLN A 139 -5.69 -7.27 2.39
N PHE A 140 -5.91 -6.32 3.30
CA PHE A 140 -7.22 -5.74 3.53
C PHE A 140 -7.76 -4.99 2.30
N MET A 141 -6.92 -4.16 1.66
CA MET A 141 -7.33 -3.47 0.43
C MET A 141 -7.52 -4.42 -0.75
N THR A 142 -6.71 -5.48 -0.84
CA THR A 142 -6.91 -6.57 -1.83
C THR A 142 -8.27 -7.23 -1.64
N ALA A 143 -8.66 -7.56 -0.41
CA ALA A 143 -9.95 -8.17 -0.11
C ALA A 143 -11.14 -7.26 -0.46
N ILE A 144 -11.01 -5.93 -0.32
CA ILE A 144 -12.01 -4.95 -0.77
C ILE A 144 -12.14 -4.95 -2.30
N ILE A 145 -11.01 -4.83 -3.03
CA ILE A 145 -11.00 -4.83 -4.50
C ILE A 145 -11.61 -6.14 -5.03
N GLN A 146 -11.14 -7.29 -4.54
CA GLN A 146 -11.66 -8.60 -4.95
C GLN A 146 -13.14 -8.80 -4.58
N THR A 147 -13.63 -8.18 -3.50
CA THR A 147 -15.05 -8.27 -3.13
C THR A 147 -15.92 -7.35 -3.99
N TYR A 148 -15.43 -6.16 -4.37
CA TYR A 148 -16.11 -5.32 -5.36
C TYR A 148 -16.35 -6.06 -6.69
N HIS A 149 -15.34 -6.82 -7.15
CA HIS A 149 -15.41 -7.65 -8.35
C HIS A 149 -16.42 -8.81 -8.30
N LYS A 150 -16.86 -9.25 -7.11
CA LYS A 150 -17.93 -10.27 -6.99
C LYS A 150 -19.30 -9.73 -7.39
N TYR A 151 -19.49 -8.41 -7.35
CA TYR A 151 -20.78 -7.75 -7.55
C TYR A 151 -20.79 -6.77 -8.74
N ASN A 152 -19.62 -6.36 -9.25
CA ASN A 152 -19.49 -5.38 -10.33
C ASN A 152 -18.30 -5.71 -11.23
N SER A 153 -18.37 -5.33 -12.50
CA SER A 153 -17.27 -5.41 -13.47
C SER A 153 -16.64 -4.04 -13.82
N GLY A 154 -17.04 -2.97 -13.12
CA GLY A 154 -16.73 -1.58 -13.51
C GLY A 154 -15.32 -1.10 -13.17
N PHE A 155 -14.58 -1.79 -12.30
CA PHE A 155 -13.21 -1.43 -11.94
C PHE A 155 -12.22 -2.22 -12.83
N PRO A 156 -11.25 -1.59 -13.51
CA PRO A 156 -10.45 -2.26 -14.54
C PRO A 156 -9.27 -3.09 -14.01
N LEU A 157 -8.98 -3.03 -12.71
CA LEU A 157 -7.77 -3.58 -12.09
C LEU A 157 -8.11 -4.61 -11.00
N ASN A 158 -7.33 -5.69 -10.95
CA ASN A 158 -7.31 -6.64 -9.84
C ASN A 158 -5.94 -6.60 -9.13
N ALA A 159 -5.95 -6.99 -7.86
CA ALA A 159 -4.75 -7.07 -7.02
C ALA A 159 -4.63 -8.48 -6.41
N GLU A 160 -3.40 -8.95 -6.27
CA GLU A 160 -3.02 -10.19 -5.60
C GLU A 160 -1.72 -9.96 -4.82
N ILE A 161 -1.61 -10.63 -3.67
CA ILE A 161 -0.37 -10.72 -2.89
C ILE A 161 0.02 -12.19 -2.88
N VAL A 162 1.19 -12.50 -3.42
CA VAL A 162 1.73 -13.86 -3.44
C VAL A 162 2.88 -13.90 -2.44
N THR A 163 2.68 -14.62 -1.34
CA THR A 163 3.74 -14.92 -0.37
C THR A 163 4.52 -16.13 -0.85
N GLY A 164 5.83 -15.98 -1.06
CA GLY A 164 6.73 -17.09 -1.37
C GLY A 164 7.22 -17.80 -0.12
N ASP A 165 7.73 -19.02 -0.29
CA ASP A 165 8.08 -19.95 0.80
C ASP A 165 9.11 -19.38 1.80
N ASN A 166 9.93 -18.42 1.37
CA ASN A 166 10.93 -17.75 2.20
C ASN A 166 10.38 -16.55 3.00
N GLY A 167 9.06 -16.36 3.06
CA GLY A 167 8.40 -15.23 3.73
C GLY A 167 8.41 -13.90 2.95
N PHE A 168 9.14 -13.82 1.83
CA PHE A 168 9.06 -12.69 0.91
C PHE A 168 7.71 -12.68 0.18
N TRP A 169 7.03 -11.54 0.16
CA TRP A 169 5.84 -11.33 -0.65
C TRP A 169 6.15 -10.52 -1.91
N ILE A 170 5.39 -10.81 -2.97
CA ILE A 170 5.28 -9.98 -4.16
C ILE A 170 3.83 -9.52 -4.32
N VAL A 171 3.66 -8.33 -4.87
CA VAL A 171 2.37 -7.81 -5.29
C VAL A 171 2.23 -7.92 -6.80
N ARG A 172 1.05 -8.34 -7.25
CA ARG A 172 0.66 -8.37 -8.65
C ARG A 172 -0.57 -7.49 -8.84
N LEU A 173 -0.48 -6.52 -9.74
CA LEU A 173 -1.61 -5.75 -10.24
C LEU A 173 -1.84 -6.13 -11.70
N PHE A 174 -3.05 -6.55 -12.07
CA PHE A 174 -3.36 -7.07 -13.40
C PHE A 174 -4.72 -6.57 -13.90
N MET A 175 -4.96 -6.63 -15.22
CA MET A 175 -6.23 -6.22 -15.81
C MET A 175 -7.34 -7.20 -15.39
N ALA A 176 -8.45 -6.69 -14.85
CA ALA A 176 -9.55 -7.52 -14.37
C ALA A 176 -10.27 -8.27 -15.50
N ASN A 177 -10.27 -7.70 -16.71
CA ASN A 177 -10.85 -8.27 -17.93
C ASN A 177 -9.83 -9.05 -18.80
N ASN A 178 -8.54 -8.99 -18.48
CA ASN A 178 -7.47 -9.66 -19.21
C ASN A 178 -6.39 -10.18 -18.23
N PRO A 179 -6.66 -11.28 -17.52
CA PRO A 179 -5.74 -11.84 -16.52
C PRO A 179 -4.50 -12.52 -17.13
N ASP A 180 -4.49 -12.74 -18.46
CA ASP A 180 -3.33 -13.27 -19.19
C ASP A 180 -2.26 -12.20 -19.43
N ASP A 181 -2.60 -10.91 -19.32
CA ASP A 181 -1.61 -9.85 -19.25
C ASP A 181 -0.83 -9.97 -17.94
N ARG A 182 0.51 -10.01 -18.04
CA ARG A 182 1.43 -10.11 -16.90
C ARG A 182 1.19 -9.03 -15.83
N GLY A 183 0.66 -7.88 -16.24
CA GLY A 183 0.41 -6.72 -15.41
C GLY A 183 1.70 -6.11 -14.87
N LEU A 184 1.59 -5.48 -13.70
CA LEU A 184 2.70 -4.95 -12.92
C LEU A 184 3.00 -5.89 -11.74
N ILE A 185 4.25 -6.34 -11.63
CA ILE A 185 4.73 -7.18 -10.53
C ILE A 185 5.73 -6.37 -9.71
N MET A 186 5.44 -6.14 -8.45
CA MET A 186 6.27 -5.37 -7.51
C MET A 186 6.77 -6.27 -6.39
N ARG A 187 7.99 -6.00 -5.92
CA ARG A 187 8.59 -6.65 -4.74
C ARG A 187 8.37 -5.80 -3.50
N TYR A 188 8.50 -6.42 -2.34
CA TYR A 188 8.40 -5.80 -1.01
C TYR A 188 9.37 -4.61 -0.80
N ASP A 189 10.44 -4.51 -1.59
CA ASP A 189 11.48 -3.47 -1.49
C ASP A 189 11.07 -2.11 -2.10
N THR A 190 9.97 -2.03 -2.84
CA THR A 190 9.44 -0.81 -3.49
C THR A 190 10.36 -0.13 -4.53
N ASN A 191 11.51 -0.73 -4.84
CA ASN A 191 12.52 -0.17 -5.74
C ASN A 191 12.15 -0.31 -7.22
N THR A 192 11.00 -0.93 -7.53
CA THR A 192 10.50 -1.14 -8.90
C THR A 192 10.42 0.15 -9.74
N PHE A 193 10.24 1.31 -9.10
CA PHE A 193 10.16 2.63 -9.74
C PHE A 193 11.33 3.57 -9.40
N GLU A 194 12.43 3.08 -8.80
CA GLU A 194 13.55 3.91 -8.33
C GLU A 194 14.10 4.83 -9.43
N ARG A 195 14.49 4.26 -10.57
CA ARG A 195 15.01 4.99 -11.73
C ARG A 195 14.00 5.99 -12.29
N GLU A 196 12.73 5.62 -12.37
CA GLU A 196 11.67 6.48 -12.88
C GLU A 196 11.41 7.66 -11.94
N ARG A 197 11.52 7.48 -10.62
CA ARG A 197 11.47 8.56 -9.62
C ARG A 197 12.63 9.52 -9.77
N GLU A 198 13.87 9.03 -9.88
CA GLU A 198 15.06 9.87 -10.11
C GLU A 198 14.88 10.74 -11.36
N MET A 199 14.49 10.12 -12.48
CA MET A 199 14.23 10.84 -13.74
C MET A 199 13.08 11.85 -13.64
N PHE A 200 12.08 11.61 -12.79
CA PHE A 200 10.99 12.55 -12.55
C PHE A 200 11.47 13.74 -11.72
N GLU A 201 12.23 13.50 -10.66
CA GLU A 201 12.70 14.52 -9.71
C GLU A 201 13.74 15.47 -10.33
N ASP A 202 14.64 14.93 -11.17
CA ASP A 202 15.58 15.73 -11.98
C ASP A 202 14.86 16.68 -12.96
N LYS A 203 13.74 16.24 -13.57
CA LYS A 203 13.00 17.03 -14.57
C LYS A 203 12.04 18.03 -13.95
N SER A 204 11.34 17.63 -12.90
CA SER A 204 10.32 18.45 -12.22
C SER A 204 10.91 19.53 -11.34
N GLY A 205 12.20 19.44 -11.00
CA GLY A 205 12.83 20.35 -10.04
C GLY A 205 12.28 20.15 -8.61
N PHE A 206 11.59 19.04 -8.34
CA PHE A 206 10.75 18.85 -7.14
C PHE A 206 11.49 19.03 -5.83
N TYR A 207 12.82 18.83 -5.80
CA TYR A 207 13.70 19.07 -4.65
C TYR A 207 14.80 20.12 -4.86
N TYR A 208 14.79 20.87 -5.97
CA TYR A 208 15.87 21.80 -6.32
C TYR A 208 15.89 23.11 -5.49
N SER A 209 14.95 23.28 -4.55
CA SER A 209 14.99 24.36 -3.56
C SER A 209 16.03 24.07 -2.46
N HIS A 210 17.26 24.51 -2.73
CA HIS A 210 18.47 24.51 -1.89
C HIS A 210 19.40 23.28 -1.98
N GLN A 211 20.66 23.61 -2.32
CA GLN A 211 21.90 22.84 -2.15
C GLN A 211 22.30 21.82 -3.24
N LYS A 212 22.77 22.38 -4.37
CA LYS A 212 24.15 22.09 -4.78
C LYS A 212 25.15 22.67 -3.75
N ARG A 213 25.16 22.16 -2.50
CA ARG A 213 26.36 22.26 -1.65
C ARG A 213 27.16 20.99 -1.88
N ARG A 214 28.46 21.19 -2.10
CA ARG A 214 29.40 20.11 -2.44
C ARG A 214 29.51 19.10 -1.30
N GLY A 215 29.61 17.83 -1.66
CA GLY A 215 30.45 16.88 -0.91
C GLY A 215 29.75 16.00 0.13
N SER A 216 28.83 15.15 -0.32
CA SER A 216 28.64 13.81 0.26
C SER A 216 27.76 12.97 -0.68
N SER A 217 28.37 12.04 -1.43
CA SER A 217 27.61 10.86 -1.85
C SER A 217 27.27 10.06 -0.59
N PRO A 218 26.05 9.55 -0.42
CA PRO A 218 25.80 8.51 0.55
C PRO A 218 26.42 7.21 0.00
N ASP A 219 27.58 6.81 0.52
CA ASP A 219 28.28 5.55 0.16
C ASP A 219 27.60 4.30 0.73
N GLN A 220 26.26 4.31 0.85
CA GLN A 220 25.45 3.17 1.26
C GLN A 220 24.15 3.11 0.44
N PRO A 221 23.77 1.93 -0.09
CA PRO A 221 22.42 1.71 -0.58
C PRO A 221 21.48 1.77 0.63
N ALA A 222 20.85 2.92 0.83
CA ALA A 222 20.06 3.19 2.03
C ALA A 222 18.72 2.45 1.94
N THR A 223 18.51 1.50 2.85
CA THR A 223 17.24 0.78 3.02
C THR A 223 16.07 1.78 3.09
N PRO A 224 14.94 1.55 2.39
CA PRO A 224 13.80 2.48 2.40
C PRO A 224 13.28 2.67 3.82
N ILE A 225 13.49 3.87 4.36
CA ILE A 225 13.35 4.22 5.78
C ILE A 225 11.89 4.08 6.28
N LEU A 226 10.91 4.01 5.39
CA LEU A 226 9.48 3.85 5.72
C LEU A 226 9.10 2.41 6.08
N ALA A 227 9.77 1.39 5.51
CA ALA A 227 9.47 -0.02 5.79
C ALA A 227 9.70 -0.40 7.27
N SER A 228 10.52 0.38 7.99
CA SER A 228 10.79 0.19 9.43
C SER A 228 10.07 1.19 10.34
N ASN A 229 9.31 2.14 9.78
CA ASN A 229 8.67 3.25 10.51
C ASN A 229 7.14 3.25 10.36
N ILE A 230 6.53 2.07 10.21
CA ILE A 230 5.08 1.92 10.32
C ILE A 230 4.67 2.27 11.76
N ASP A 231 3.83 3.30 11.92
CA ASP A 231 3.16 3.54 13.21
C ASP A 231 2.20 2.36 13.47
N PRO A 232 2.40 1.55 14.54
CA PRO A 232 1.56 0.38 14.81
C PRO A 232 0.07 0.73 14.96
N VAL A 233 -0.27 1.98 15.24
CA VAL A 233 -1.67 2.46 15.25
C VAL A 233 -2.36 2.24 13.89
N VAL A 234 -1.66 2.34 12.76
CA VAL A 234 -2.25 2.14 11.43
C VAL A 234 -2.57 0.66 11.18
N THR A 235 -1.64 -0.24 11.51
CA THR A 235 -1.80 -1.69 11.35
C THR A 235 -2.87 -2.25 12.31
N LEU A 236 -2.93 -1.73 13.54
CA LEU A 236 -4.00 -2.00 14.50
C LEU A 236 -5.36 -1.53 13.94
N THR A 237 -5.43 -0.31 13.41
CA THR A 237 -6.65 0.24 12.80
C THR A 237 -7.16 -0.66 11.67
N VAL A 238 -6.30 -1.18 10.80
CA VAL A 238 -6.73 -2.13 9.74
C VAL A 238 -7.27 -3.43 10.34
N SER A 239 -6.62 -3.96 11.36
CA SER A 239 -7.04 -5.19 12.04
C SER A 239 -8.42 -5.03 12.72
N ASP A 240 -8.63 -3.89 13.40
CA ASP A 240 -9.89 -3.54 14.04
C ASP A 240 -11.02 -3.37 13.01
N ILE A 241 -10.77 -2.68 11.90
CA ILE A 241 -11.74 -2.51 10.80
C ILE A 241 -12.11 -3.87 10.21
N ALA A 242 -11.12 -4.72 9.94
CA ALA A 242 -11.36 -6.04 9.35
C ALA A 242 -12.19 -6.94 10.26
N ALA A 243 -11.90 -6.93 11.56
CA ALA A 243 -12.67 -7.66 12.58
C ALA A 243 -14.10 -7.11 12.69
N GLU A 244 -14.29 -5.79 12.71
CA GLU A 244 -15.61 -5.17 12.81
C GLU A 244 -16.48 -5.41 11.56
N VAL A 245 -15.91 -5.20 10.37
CA VAL A 245 -16.62 -5.31 9.08
C VAL A 245 -16.71 -6.77 8.60
N HIS A 246 -16.07 -7.71 9.31
CA HIS A 246 -15.99 -9.13 8.95
C HIS A 246 -15.40 -9.34 7.54
N VAL A 247 -14.34 -8.59 7.23
CA VAL A 247 -13.57 -8.76 5.99
C VAL A 247 -12.66 -9.98 6.14
N PRO A 248 -12.71 -10.97 5.23
CA PRO A 248 -11.83 -12.14 5.30
C PRO A 248 -10.41 -11.76 4.87
N VAL A 249 -9.64 -11.19 5.79
CA VAL A 249 -8.18 -11.11 5.70
C VAL A 249 -7.60 -12.45 6.15
N ASN A 250 -6.71 -13.00 5.33
CA ASN A 250 -6.04 -14.25 5.63
C ASN A 250 -4.79 -13.93 6.48
N PRO A 251 -4.75 -14.24 7.79
CA PRO A 251 -3.76 -13.70 8.73
C PRO A 251 -2.37 -14.31 8.50
N SER A 252 -1.67 -13.84 7.48
CA SER A 252 -0.25 -14.11 7.25
C SER A 252 0.56 -13.01 7.93
N SER A 253 0.50 -12.99 9.26
CA SER A 253 1.42 -12.21 10.09
C SER A 253 2.83 -12.81 9.95
N PRO A 254 3.86 -12.02 9.56
CA PRO A 254 5.24 -12.48 9.61
C PRO A 254 5.73 -12.73 11.04
N TYR A 255 4.97 -12.26 12.05
CA TYR A 255 5.18 -12.53 13.47
C TYR A 255 4.09 -13.47 14.02
N SER A 256 3.94 -14.63 13.40
CA SER A 256 3.39 -15.80 14.10
C SER A 256 4.49 -16.38 14.99
N SER A 257 4.56 -15.93 16.25
CA SER A 257 5.38 -16.60 17.26
C SER A 257 5.06 -18.09 17.25
N PRO A 258 6.04 -19.01 17.25
CA PRO A 258 5.74 -20.43 17.34
C PRO A 258 4.95 -20.69 18.63
N PRO A 259 3.93 -21.57 18.60
CA PRO A 259 3.17 -21.89 19.80
C PRO A 259 4.15 -22.36 20.87
N SER A 260 4.12 -21.69 22.03
CA SER A 260 4.98 -22.01 23.15
C SER A 260 4.62 -23.38 23.69
N SER A 261 5.30 -24.42 23.20
CA SER A 261 5.21 -25.79 23.69
C SER A 261 5.87 -25.88 25.07
N SER A 262 5.12 -25.48 26.10
CA SER A 262 5.41 -25.87 27.48
C SER A 262 5.21 -27.37 27.66
N GLN A 263 5.96 -27.95 28.61
CA GLN A 263 5.94 -29.36 29.03
C GLN A 263 6.65 -30.34 28.08
N TYR A 264 7.97 -30.43 28.25
CA TYR A 264 8.57 -31.75 28.43
C TYR A 264 8.80 -31.95 29.92
N ASP A 265 8.01 -32.83 30.53
CA ASP A 265 8.31 -33.37 31.85
C ASP A 265 9.65 -34.14 31.77
N THR A 266 10.53 -33.84 32.72
CA THR A 266 11.70 -34.68 33.00
C THR A 266 11.24 -35.94 33.72
N ASP A 267 11.13 -37.05 33.00
CA ASP A 267 11.17 -38.38 33.62
C ASP A 267 11.76 -39.44 32.68
N SER A 268 13.09 -39.44 32.59
CA SER A 268 13.86 -40.52 31.98
C SER A 268 14.28 -41.53 33.06
N MET A 269 13.34 -42.32 33.57
CA MET A 269 13.70 -43.61 34.16
C MET A 269 14.07 -44.57 33.03
N PHE A 270 15.28 -45.14 33.11
CA PHE A 270 15.67 -46.54 32.83
C PHE A 270 17.15 -46.60 32.43
N VAL A 271 17.99 -46.90 33.41
CA VAL A 271 19.25 -47.61 33.21
C VAL A 271 19.34 -48.67 34.29
N ASP A 272 18.94 -49.90 33.95
CA ASP A 272 19.71 -51.06 34.36
C ASP A 272 19.40 -52.26 33.45
N SER A 273 20.44 -53.00 33.08
CA SER A 273 20.35 -54.19 32.22
C SER A 273 21.55 -55.11 32.46
N ASP A 274 21.89 -55.33 33.74
CA ASP A 274 22.82 -56.39 34.14
C ASP A 274 22.02 -57.65 34.49
N GLU A 275 21.61 -58.42 33.48
CA GLU A 275 21.31 -59.84 33.68
C GLU A 275 22.04 -60.69 32.63
N ARG A 276 22.83 -61.63 33.16
CA ARG A 276 23.89 -62.34 32.45
C ARG A 276 23.38 -63.69 31.93
N ILE A 277 24.04 -64.16 30.87
CA ILE A 277 24.59 -65.53 30.72
C ILE A 277 23.80 -66.66 31.42
N TRP A 278 23.14 -67.53 30.65
CA TRP A 278 23.45 -68.95 30.33
C TRP A 278 22.45 -69.35 29.19
N ASP A 279 22.66 -70.30 28.27
CA ASP A 279 23.76 -71.22 27.97
C ASP A 279 23.73 -71.59 26.45
N MET A 280 24.65 -72.47 26.02
CA MET A 280 24.79 -73.20 24.72
C MET A 280 25.60 -72.55 23.60
#